data_AF-A0A1I9WLM3-F1
#
_entry.id   AF-A0A1I9WLM3-F1
#
_cell.length_a   1.000
_cell.length_b   1.000
_cell.length_c   1.000
_cell.angle_alpha   90.00
_cell.angle_beta   90.00
_cell.angle_gamma   90.00
#
_symmetry.space_group_name_H-M   'P 1'
#
loop_
_entity.id
_entity.type
_entity.pdbx_description
1 polymer ?
#
loop_
_entity_poly.entity_id
_entity_poly.type
_entity_poly.pdbx_seq_one_letter_code
_entity_poly.pdbx_strand_id
1 'polypeptide(L)' 'MPTYKLTYFNFAGLGEPIRWMLSYLDVPFEDNRIEREQWPTIKSTTPYGQVPVLEVDGKQVCQSTAIA' A
#
# COMPACT_ATOMS: atom_id res chain seq x y z
N MET A 1 -18.07 -6.22 -0.95
CA MET A 1 -17.19 -5.52 0.00
C MET A 1 -16.14 -4.79 -0.80
N PRO A 2 -15.65 -3.62 -0.32
CA PRO A 2 -14.60 -2.89 -1.03
C PRO A 2 -13.37 -3.77 -1.23
N THR A 3 -12.68 -3.58 -2.35
CA THR A 3 -11.41 -4.26 -2.62
C THR A 3 -10.25 -3.38 -2.15
N TYR A 4 -9.33 -3.99 -1.40
CA TYR A 4 -8.16 -3.31 -0.86
C TYR A 4 -6.89 -3.89 -1.45
N LYS A 5 -5.97 -3.02 -1.85
CA LYS A 5 -4.62 -3.39 -2.27
C LYS A 5 -3.61 -2.42 -1.67
N LEU A 6 -2.69 -2.94 -0.87
CA LEU A 6 -1.58 -2.16 -0.31
C LEU A 6 -0.33 -2.40 -1.15
N THR A 7 0.21 -1.35 -1.74
CA THR A 7 1.51 -1.40 -2.43
C THR A 7 2.59 -0.79 -1.55
N TYR A 8 3.58 -1.59 -1.16
CA TYR A 8 4.76 -1.15 -0.41
C TYR A 8 5.97 -2.05 -0.69
N PHE A 9 7.16 -1.61 -0.27
CA PHE A 9 8.36 -2.44 -0.40
C PHE A 9 8.25 -3.75 0.40
N ASN A 10 9.05 -4.75 0.00
CA ASN A 10 9.17 -6.04 0.68
C ASN A 10 9.97 -5.94 2.01
N PHE A 11 9.58 -5.00 2.87
CA PHE A 11 9.97 -4.92 4.27
C PHE A 11 8.83 -4.26 5.07
N ALA A 12 8.93 -4.27 6.40
CA ALA A 12 7.89 -3.74 7.28
C ALA A 12 7.66 -2.23 7.08
N GLY A 13 8.61 -1.41 7.53
CA GLY A 13 8.64 0.04 7.28
C GLY A 13 7.32 0.76 7.57
N LEU A 14 6.98 1.71 6.71
CA LEU A 14 5.75 2.50 6.80
C LEU A 14 4.50 1.73 6.33
N GLY A 15 4.65 0.58 5.68
CA GLY A 15 3.53 -0.28 5.26
C GLY A 15 2.99 -1.16 6.38
N GLU A 16 3.82 -1.49 7.38
CA GLU A 16 3.47 -2.45 8.43
C GLU A 16 2.29 -2.03 9.31
N PRO A 17 2.19 -0.77 9.78
CA PRO A 17 1.03 -0.35 10.57
C PRO A 17 -0.30 -0.55 9.82
N ILE A 18 -0.29 -0.34 8.50
CA ILE A 18 -1.47 -0.51 7.64
C ILE A 18 -1.83 -2.01 7.53
N ARG A 19 -0.82 -2.88 7.35
CA ARG A 19 -1.03 -4.34 7.35
C ARG A 19 -1.63 -4.82 8.68
N TRP A 20 -1.15 -4.29 9.81
CA TRP A 20 -1.69 -4.64 11.13
C TRP A 20 -3.15 -4.25 11.26
N MET A 21 -3.54 -3.03 10.84
CA MET A 21 -4.93 -2.59 10.94
C MET A 21 -5.87 -3.44 10.08
N LEU A 22 -5.50 -3.69 8.82
CA LEU A 22 -6.30 -4.51 7.92
C LEU A 22 -6.46 -5.94 8.46
N SER A 23 -5.37 -6.52 8.97
CA SER A 23 -5.39 -7.87 9.56
C SER A 23 -6.18 -7.92 10.88
N TYR A 24 -6.04 -6.90 11.74
CA TYR A 24 -6.74 -6.81 13.02
C TYR A 24 -8.26 -6.70 12.83
N LEU A 25 -8.70 -6.03 11.78
CA LEU A 25 -10.11 -5.89 11.41
C LEU A 25 -10.64 -7.07 10.57
N ASP A 26 -9.81 -8.09 10.30
CA ASP A 26 -10.13 -9.23 9.43
C ASP A 26 -10.59 -8.78 8.02
N VAL A 27 -10.02 -7.68 7.52
CA VAL A 27 -10.32 -7.15 6.19
C VAL A 27 -9.39 -7.82 5.17
N PRO A 28 -9.91 -8.57 4.19
CA PRO A 28 -9.08 -9.14 3.14
C PRO A 28 -8.49 -8.05 2.24
N PHE A 29 -7.19 -8.13 1.97
CA PHE A 29 -6.49 -7.18 1.10
C PHE A 29 -5.36 -7.88 0.32
N GLU A 30 -5.02 -7.33 -0.84
CA GLU A 30 -3.81 -7.71 -1.59
C GLU A 30 -2.59 -6.99 -1.00
N ASP A 31 -1.66 -7.73 -0.39
CA ASP A 31 -0.35 -7.20 0.04
C ASP A 31 0.64 -7.24 -1.13
N ASN A 32 0.58 -6.21 -1.98
CA ASN A 32 1.43 -6.07 -3.16
C ASN A 32 2.83 -5.58 -2.76
N ARG A 33 3.74 -6.53 -2.53
CA ARG A 33 5.13 -6.24 -2.15
C ARG A 33 6.00 -6.05 -3.37
N ILE A 34 6.66 -4.90 -3.43
CA ILE A 34 7.54 -4.54 -4.54
C ILE A 34 9.01 -4.61 -4.12
N GLU A 35 9.84 -5.04 -5.06
CA GLU A 35 11.29 -5.01 -4.92
C GLU A 35 11.87 -3.67 -5.40
N ARG A 36 13.09 -3.33 -4.97
CA ARG A 36 13.71 -2.04 -5.29
C ARG A 36 13.93 -1.85 -6.79
N GLU A 37 14.17 -2.94 -7.50
CA GLU A 37 14.40 -2.99 -8.95
C GLU A 37 13.13 -2.64 -9.73
N GLN A 38 11.95 -2.90 -9.15
CA GLN A 38 10.65 -2.56 -9.73
C GLN A 38 10.25 -1.10 -9.45
N TRP A 39 10.88 -0.44 -8.47
CA TRP A 39 10.50 0.91 -8.06
C TRP A 39 10.58 1.96 -9.18
N PRO A 40 11.61 1.98 -10.05
CA PRO A 40 11.69 2.98 -11.12
C PRO A 40 10.49 2.97 -12.07
N THR A 41 9.89 1.81 -12.34
CA THR A 41 8.72 1.69 -13.24
C THR A 41 7.41 2.03 -12.52
N ILE A 42 7.33 1.75 -11.22
CA ILE A 42 6.14 1.99 -10.39
C ILE A 42 6.07 3.45 -9.93
N LYS A 43 7.21 4.11 -9.69
CA LYS A 43 7.24 5.46 -9.12
C LYS A 43 6.37 6.45 -9.90
N SER A 44 6.41 6.41 -11.24
CA SER A 44 5.62 7.28 -12.10
C SER A 44 4.10 7.01 -12.05
N THR A 45 3.68 5.84 -11.57
CA THR A 45 2.27 5.48 -11.43
C THR A 45 1.71 5.82 -10.04
N THR A 46 2.54 6.34 -9.12
CA THR A 46 2.11 6.75 -7.78
C THR A 46 1.82 8.26 -7.74
N PRO A 47 0.75 8.72 -7.05
CA PRO A 47 0.33 10.12 -7.09
C PRO A 47 1.39 11.14 -6.63
N TYR A 48 2.26 10.73 -5.69
CA TYR A 48 3.30 11.58 -5.11
C TYR A 48 4.72 11.03 -5.30
N GLY A 49 4.91 10.03 -6.17
CA GLY A 49 6.23 9.41 -6.35
C GLY A 49 6.73 8.68 -5.10
N GLN A 50 5.83 8.15 -4.28
CA GLN A 50 6.09 7.55 -2.96
C GLN A 50 5.17 6.35 -2.71
N VAL A 51 5.61 5.47 -1.81
CA VAL A 51 4.83 4.39 -1.20
C VAL A 51 4.94 4.51 0.33
N PRO A 52 3.94 4.09 1.13
CA PRO A 52 2.81 3.22 0.77
C PRO A 52 1.69 3.91 0.00
N VAL A 53 1.02 3.13 -0.86
CA VAL A 53 -0.23 3.50 -1.54
C VAL A 53 -1.27 2.41 -1.25
N LEU A 54 -2.42 2.81 -0.72
CA LEU A 54 -3.58 1.94 -0.55
C LEU A 54 -4.58 2.22 -1.67
N GLU A 55 -4.98 1.19 -2.41
CA GLU A 55 -6.09 1.27 -3.36
C GLU A 55 -7.37 0.77 -2.69
N VAL A 56 -8.43 1.58 -2.79
CA VAL A 56 -9.78 1.26 -2.31
C VAL A 56 -10.72 1.35 -3.51
N ASP A 57 -11.24 0.22 -3.97
CA ASP A 57 -12.08 0.14 -5.18
C ASP A 57 -11.46 0.84 -6.40
N GLY A 58 -10.14 0.66 -6.57
CA GLY A 58 -9.34 1.27 -7.65
C GLY A 58 -8.98 2.75 -7.44
N LYS A 59 -9.37 3.37 -6.33
CA LYS A 59 -8.97 4.75 -5.98
C LYS A 59 -7.75 4.74 -5.07
N GLN A 60 -6.72 5.50 -5.43
CA GLN A 60 -5.46 5.56 -4.68
C GLN A 60 -5.54 6.55 -3.51
N VAL A 61 -5.11 6.08 -2.34
CA VAL A 61 -4.91 6.84 -1.09
C VAL A 61 -3.43 6.73 -0.73
N CYS A 62 -2.82 7.86 -0.35
CA CYS A 62 -1.38 7.98 -0.11
C CYS A 62 -1.10 8.48 1.31
N GLN A 63 0.19 8.46 1.69
CA GLN A 63 0.73 8.87 2.99
C GLN A 63 0.37 7.91 4.12
N SER A 64 1.40 7.33 4.74
CA SER A 64 1.22 6.28 5.76
C SER A 64 0.36 6.72 6.94
N THR A 65 0.52 7.95 7.43
CA THR A 65 -0.26 8.50 8.55
C THR A 65 -1.71 8.83 8.19
N ALA A 66 -2.02 9.04 6.91
CA ALA A 66 -3.41 9.26 6.49
C ALA A 66 -4.15 7.94 6.26
N ILE A 67 -3.42 6.86 5.99
CA ILE A 67 -3.97 5.53 5.76
C ILE A 67 -4.16 4.76 7.08
N ALA A 68 -3.18 4.88 8.00
CA ALA A 68 -3.19 4.23 9.30
C ALA A 68 -3.91 5.04 10.40
#